data_AF-A0A9D7Z5K6-F1
#
_entry.id   AF-A0A9D7Z5K6-F1
#
_cell.length_a   1.000
_cell.length_b   1.000
_cell.length_c   1.000
_cell.angle_alpha   90.00
_cell.angle_beta   90.00
_cell.angle_gamma   90.00
#
_symmetry.space_group_name_H-M   'P 1'
#
loop_
_entity.id
_entity.type
_entity.pdbx_description
1 polymer ?
#
loop_
_entity_poly.entity_id
_entity_poly.type
_entity_poly.pdbx_seq_one_letter_code
_entity_poly.pdbx_strand_id
1 'polypeptide(L)'
;MLYQIIKQKHESSMGYRKIAQWLNENGYTTPRGHEFKNTHVFSILKKKKLRDKRLNIRHKFEIKNTSLIVLEIPIMLEGENEHI
;
A
#
# COMPACT_ATOMS: atom_id res chain seq x y z
N MET A 1 -3.78 -1.39 7.16
CA MET A 1 -4.54 -1.28 8.43
C MET A 1 -5.20 0.08 8.62
N LEU A 2 -4.46 1.18 8.78
CA LEU A 2 -5.03 2.50 9.12
C LEU A 2 -6.14 3.02 8.18
N TYR A 3 -5.96 2.87 6.86
CA TYR A 3 -6.99 3.27 5.89
C TYR A 3 -8.34 2.58 6.12
N GLN A 4 -8.34 1.28 6.47
CA GLN A 4 -9.58 0.53 6.66
C GLN A 4 -10.36 1.03 7.88
N ILE A 5 -9.65 1.33 8.98
CA ILE A 5 -10.25 1.91 10.18
C ILE A 5 -10.87 3.27 9.86
N ILE A 6 -10.10 4.15 9.21
CA ILE A 6 -10.59 5.47 8.80
C ILE A 6 -11.80 5.37 7.87
N LYS A 7 -11.77 4.43 6.92
CA LYS A 7 -12.86 4.17 5.98
C LYS A 7 -14.12 3.71 6.72
N GLN A 8 -14.02 2.71 7.60
CA GLN A 8 -15.15 2.20 8.37
C GLN A 8 -15.79 3.28 9.24
N LYS A 9 -14.98 4.10 9.93
CA LYS A 9 -15.50 5.22 10.74
C LYS A 9 -16.20 6.28 9.87
N HIS A 10 -15.66 6.56 8.69
CA HIS A 10 -16.28 7.49 7.76
C HIS A 10 -17.60 6.95 7.19
N GLU A 11 -17.67 5.65 6.90
CA GLU A 11 -18.89 4.97 6.47
C GLU A 11 -19.95 4.91 7.58
N SER A 12 -19.55 4.91 8.86
CA SER A 12 -20.44 5.12 10.00
C SER A 12 -20.81 6.59 10.24
N SER A 13 -20.79 7.43 9.20
CA SER A 13 -21.14 8.86 9.22
C SER A 13 -20.31 9.74 10.17
N MET A 14 -19.11 9.31 10.56
CA MET A 14 -18.23 10.14 11.39
C MET A 14 -17.51 11.18 10.52
N GLY A 15 -17.69 12.47 10.86
CA GLY A 15 -16.96 13.55 10.19
C GLY A 15 -15.45 13.51 10.45
N TYR A 16 -14.65 14.06 9.53
CA TYR A 16 -13.18 13.98 9.58
C TYR A 16 -12.54 14.47 10.88
N ARG A 17 -13.12 15.50 11.51
CA ARG A 17 -12.65 16.01 12.81
C ARG A 17 -12.79 14.97 13.92
N LYS A 18 -13.95 14.31 14.00
CA LYS A 18 -14.21 13.25 14.99
C LYS A 18 -13.34 12.02 14.75
N ILE A 19 -13.09 11.66 13.48
CA ILE A 19 -12.18 10.56 13.15
C ILE A 19 -10.76 10.87 13.61
N ALA A 20 -10.26 12.08 13.34
CA ALA A 20 -8.91 12.48 13.76
C ALA A 20 -8.76 12.45 15.29
N GLN A 21 -9.77 12.95 16.01
CA GLN A 21 -9.81 12.87 17.48
C GLN A 21 -9.78 11.42 17.97
N TRP A 22 -10.65 10.55 17.42
CA TRP A 22 -10.69 9.14 17.78
C TRP A 22 -9.34 8.45 17.53
N LEU A 23 -8.66 8.75 16.42
CA LEU A 23 -7.33 8.22 16.13
C LEU A 23 -6.32 8.61 17.21
N ASN A 24 -6.29 9.88 17.60
CA ASN A 24 -5.36 10.38 18.62
C ASN A 24 -5.67 9.76 20.00
N GLU A 25 -6.95 9.67 20.38
CA GLU A 25 -7.40 9.05 21.63
C GLU A 25 -7.05 7.56 21.71
N ASN A 26 -7.00 6.87 20.57
CA ASN A 26 -6.62 5.45 20.49
C ASN A 26 -5.11 5.25 20.27
N GLY A 27 -4.29 6.29 20.42
CA GLY A 27 -2.82 6.21 20.37
C GLY A 27 -2.24 6.09 18.96
N TYR A 28 -3.03 6.32 17.90
CA TYR A 28 -2.50 6.33 16.54
C TYR A 28 -1.76 7.64 16.28
N THR A 29 -0.53 7.51 15.79
CA THR A 29 0.28 8.65 15.33
C THR A 29 0.56 8.54 13.84
N THR A 30 0.90 9.67 13.23
CA THR A 30 1.40 9.69 11.85
C THR A 30 2.75 8.97 11.79
N PRO A 31 3.23 8.55 10.60
CA PRO A 31 4.54 7.91 10.48
C PRO A 31 5.72 8.73 11.01
N ARG A 32 5.53 10.04 11.21
CA ARG A 32 6.53 10.96 11.80
C ARG A 32 6.28 11.25 13.29
N GLY A 33 5.36 10.54 13.93
CA GLY A 33 5.02 10.71 15.34
C GLY A 33 4.08 11.86 15.69
N HIS A 34 3.59 12.62 14.71
CA HIS A 34 2.62 13.71 14.99
C HIS A 34 1.19 13.19 15.11
N GLU A 35 0.34 13.96 15.80
CA GLU A 35 -1.10 13.76 15.88
C GLU A 35 -1.81 13.87 14.52
N PHE A 36 -2.96 13.19 14.42
CA PHE A 36 -3.86 13.31 13.29
C PHE A 36 -4.68 14.61 13.35
N LYS A 37 -4.71 15.29 12.20
CA LYS A 37 -5.61 16.42 11.91
C LYS A 37 -6.70 15.96 10.95
N ASN A 38 -7.81 16.70 10.90
CA ASN A 38 -8.91 16.41 9.95
C ASN A 38 -8.42 16.36 8.47
N THR A 39 -7.43 17.19 8.10
CA THR A 39 -6.81 17.23 6.78
C THR A 39 -6.03 15.95 6.46
N HIS A 40 -5.45 15.29 7.46
CA HIS A 40 -4.78 14.01 7.31
C HIS A 40 -5.80 12.94 6.93
N VAL A 41 -6.92 12.87 7.65
CA VAL A 41 -8.02 11.93 7.39
C VAL A 41 -8.54 12.10 5.96
N PHE A 42 -8.88 13.33 5.57
CA PHE A 42 -9.32 13.65 4.22
C PHE A 42 -8.29 13.23 3.16
N SER A 43 -7.02 13.56 3.37
CA SER A 43 -5.93 13.24 2.44
C SER A 43 -5.73 11.74 2.28
N ILE A 44 -5.83 10.97 3.35
CA ILE A 44 -5.69 9.50 3.31
C ILE A 44 -6.78 8.88 2.45
N LEU A 45 -8.05 9.26 2.68
CA LEU A 45 -9.18 8.76 1.89
C LEU A 45 -9.05 9.16 0.41
N LYS A 46 -8.76 10.44 0.13
CA LYS A 46 -8.59 10.96 -1.23
C LYS A 46 -7.44 10.26 -1.97
N LYS A 47 -6.27 10.16 -1.35
CA LYS A 47 -5.08 9.56 -1.98
C LYS A 47 -5.25 8.06 -2.22
N LYS A 48 -5.91 7.33 -1.32
CA LYS A 48 -6.22 5.91 -1.55
C LYS A 48 -7.14 5.71 -2.74
N LYS A 49 -8.24 6.49 -2.83
CA LYS A 49 -9.15 6.47 -3.99
C LYS A 49 -8.40 6.74 -5.30
N LEU A 50 -7.49 7.72 -5.32
CA LEU A 50 -6.69 8.03 -6.50
C LEU A 50 -5.71 6.90 -6.85
N ARG A 51 -5.05 6.30 -5.86
CA ARG A 51 -4.15 5.14 -6.08
C ARG A 51 -4.91 3.96 -6.66
N ASP A 52 -6.09 3.66 -6.12
CA ASP A 52 -6.92 2.54 -6.60
C ASP A 52 -7.40 2.78 -8.02
N LYS A 53 -7.78 4.04 -8.35
CA LYS A 53 -8.06 4.42 -9.73
C LYS A 53 -6.87 4.14 -10.64
N ARG A 54 -5.64 4.53 -10.26
CA ARG A 54 -4.43 4.29 -11.07
C ARG A 54 -4.12 2.81 -11.25
N LEU A 55 -4.23 2.01 -10.19
CA LEU A 55 -3.95 0.58 -10.26
C LEU A 55 -4.98 -0.21 -11.06
N ASN A 56 -6.23 0.26 -11.10
CA ASN A 56 -7.27 -0.34 -11.94
C ASN A 56 -7.22 0.12 -13.39
N ILE A 57 -6.29 1.00 -13.78
CA ILE A 57 -6.07 1.32 -15.19
C ILE A 57 -5.43 0.10 -15.85
N ARG A 58 -6.21 -0.62 -16.67
CA ARG A 58 -5.68 -1.61 -17.59
C ARG A 58 -5.10 -0.89 -18.78
N HIS A 59 -3.78 -0.79 -18.82
CA HIS A 59 -3.08 -0.32 -20.00
C HIS A 59 -3.06 -1.44 -21.05
N LYS A 60 -3.50 -1.13 -22.27
CA LYS A 60 -3.31 -2.00 -23.42
C LYS A 60 -1.89 -1.74 -23.94
N PHE A 61 -0.94 -2.56 -23.53
CA PHE A 61 0.41 -2.49 -24.07
C PHE A 61 0.50 -3.35 -25.33
N GLU A 62 1.19 -2.83 -26.34
CA GLU A 62 1.59 -3.57 -27.53
C GLU A 62 3.12 -3.64 -27.51
N ILE A 63 3.67 -4.84 -27.40
CA ILE A 63 5.12 -5.05 -27.42
C ILE A 63 5.52 -5.31 -28.86
N LYS A 64 6.44 -4.51 -29.41
CA LYS A 64 7.02 -4.69 -30.74
C LYS A 64 8.53 -4.85 -30.62
N ASN A 65 9.11 -5.69 -31.47
CA ASN A 65 10.57 -5.83 -31.64
C ASN A 65 11.34 -6.20 -30.36
N THR A 66 10.83 -7.14 -29.57
CA THR A 66 11.55 -7.68 -28.40
C THR A 66 12.33 -8.94 -28.77
N SER A 67 13.59 -9.00 -28.34
CA SER A 67 14.44 -10.19 -28.40
C SER A 67 14.71 -10.67 -26.97
N LEU A 68 14.52 -11.96 -26.70
CA LEU A 68 14.80 -12.59 -25.42
C LEU A 68 15.96 -13.58 -25.62
N ILE A 69 17.05 -13.39 -24.88
CA ILE A 69 18.18 -14.31 -24.88
C ILE A 69 18.16 -15.04 -23.54
N VAL A 70 17.86 -16.33 -23.56
CA VAL A 70 17.95 -17.19 -22.38
C VAL A 70 19.38 -17.69 -22.31
N LEU A 71 20.12 -17.26 -21.28
CA LEU A 71 21.42 -17.84 -20.97
C LEU A 71 21.18 -19.03 -20.07
N GLU A 72 21.39 -20.25 -20.60
CA GLU A 72 21.52 -21.46 -19.79
C GLU A 72 22.82 -21.36 -19.00
N ILE A 73 22.79 -20.61 -17.90
CA ILE A 73 23.82 -20.75 -16.87
C ILE A 73 23.40 -21.97 -16.07
N PRO A 74 24.22 -23.04 -16.00
CA PRO A 74 23.93 -24.13 -15.08
C PRO A 74 23.91 -23.53 -13.68
N ILE A 75 22.74 -23.57 -13.03
CA ILE A 75 22.64 -23.30 -11.61
C ILE A 75 23.41 -24.46 -10.96
N MET A 76 24.65 -24.19 -10.55
CA MET A 76 25.41 -25.09 -9.70
C MET A 76 24.65 -25.10 -8.37
N LEU A 77 23.74 -26.05 -8.21
CA LEU A 77 23.20 -26.39 -6.90
C LEU A 77 24.39 -26.97 -6.14
N GLU A 78 25.00 -26.19 -5.25
CA GLU A 78 25.84 -26.78 -4.21
C GLU A 78 24.92 -27.64 -3.35
N GLY A 79 24.87 -28.92 -3.72
CA GLY A 79 24.28 -29.98 -2.92
C GLY A 79 25.07 -30.11 -1.64
N GLU A 80 24.31 -30.14 -0.55
CA GLU A 80 24.69 -30.64 0.77
C GLU A 80 25.63 -31.85 0.64
N ASN A 81 26.85 -31.72 1.16
CA ASN A 81 27.65 -32.86 1.58
C ASN A 81 27.68 -32.86 3.11
N GLU A 82 26.63 -33.40 3.71
CA GLU A 82 26.76 -34.09 4.99
C GLU A 82 27.35 -35.50 4.74
N HIS A 83 28.30 -35.85 5.61
CA HIS A 83 28.82 -37.19 5.94
C HIS A 83 29.89 -37.84 5.04
N ILE A 84 31.16 -37.69 5.44
CA ILE A 84 31.93 -38.77 6.11
C ILE A 84 32.66 -38.16 7.31
#